data_AF-A0A834KV49-F1
#
_entry.id   AF-A0A834KV49-F1
#
_cell.length_a   1.000
_cell.length_b   1.000
_cell.length_c   1.000
_cell.angle_alpha   90.00
_cell.angle_beta   90.00
_cell.angle_gamma   90.00
#
_symmetry.space_group_name_H-M   'P 1'
#
loop_
_entity.id
_entity.type
_entity.pdbx_description
1 polymer ?
#
loop_
_entity_poly.entity_id
_entity_poly.type
_entity_poly.pdbx_seq_one_letter_code
_entity_poly.pdbx_strand_id
1 'polypeptide(L)'
;MSKKNPFTVEFCSYVLYTGCIMFQIFCYCWYGNELRLKGKEVADAIYNSDWVMSTQSDRRNLQFLMRISQKELTLSYHRIFSLNLDAFTWILKTSYSSFNILQTASI
;
A
#
# COMPACT_ATOMS: atom_id res chain seq x y z
N MET A 1 9.15 8.29 33.75
CA MET A 1 8.27 7.26 33.13
C MET A 1 8.31 5.99 33.96
N SER A 2 7.20 5.63 34.61
CA SER A 2 7.11 4.39 35.42
C SER A 2 7.27 3.17 34.49
N LYS A 3 8.23 2.29 34.81
CA LYS A 3 8.40 1.00 34.13
C LYS A 3 7.16 0.14 34.40
N LYS A 4 6.09 0.33 33.61
CA LYS A 4 4.94 -0.57 33.65
C LYS A 4 5.41 -1.95 33.21
N ASN A 5 5.13 -2.96 34.02
CA ASN A 5 5.51 -4.34 33.74
C ASN A 5 5.04 -4.74 32.33
N PRO A 6 5.89 -5.41 31.53
CA PRO A 6 5.55 -5.79 30.15
C PRO A 6 4.39 -6.79 30.04
N PHE A 7 3.91 -7.32 31.18
CA PHE A 7 2.81 -8.28 31.27
C PHE A 7 1.51 -7.69 31.84
N THR A 8 1.41 -6.36 32.03
CA THR A 8 0.12 -5.76 32.39
C THR A 8 -0.85 -5.90 31.22
N VAL A 9 -2.08 -6.35 31.48
CA VAL A 9 -3.13 -6.56 30.46
C VAL A 9 -3.33 -5.34 29.56
N GLU A 10 -3.28 -4.15 30.15
CA GLU A 10 -3.30 -2.85 29.44
C GLU A 10 -2.17 -2.73 28.41
N PHE A 11 -0.94 -3.11 28.75
CA PHE A 11 0.19 -3.04 27.82
C PHE A 11 0.02 -4.02 26.66
N CYS A 12 -0.40 -5.26 26.95
CA CYS A 12 -0.69 -6.24 25.91
C CYS A 12 -1.81 -5.79 24.98
N SER A 13 -2.88 -5.16 25.50
CA SER A 13 -3.99 -4.67 24.66
C SER A 13 -3.55 -3.55 23.72
N TYR A 14 -2.73 -2.60 24.19
CA TYR A 14 -2.16 -1.56 23.33
C TYR A 14 -1.26 -2.13 22.22
N VAL A 15 -0.37 -3.07 22.56
CA VAL A 15 0.52 -3.71 21.58
C VAL A 15 -0.28 -4.48 20.53
N LEU A 16 -1.28 -5.25 20.95
CA LEU A 16 -2.15 -5.99 20.04
C LEU A 16 -2.95 -5.05 19.14
N TYR A 17 -3.54 -3.99 19.68
CA TYR A 17 -4.30 -3.01 18.90
C TYR A 17 -3.44 -2.35 17.83
N THR A 18 -2.26 -1.85 18.20
CA THR A 18 -1.32 -1.25 17.23
C THR A 18 -0.85 -2.27 16.20
N GLY A 19 -0.56 -3.51 16.61
CA GLY A 19 -0.19 -4.60 15.70
C GLY A 19 -1.29 -4.91 14.68
N CYS A 20 -2.55 -5.00 15.12
CA CYS A 20 -3.70 -5.24 14.25
C CYS A 20 -3.88 -4.15 13.20
N ILE A 21 -3.79 -2.87 13.58
CA ILE A 21 -3.90 -1.75 12.64
C ILE A 21 -2.73 -1.76 11.64
N MET A 22 -1.50 -2.02 12.10
CA MET A 22 -0.33 -2.12 11.22
C MET A 22 -0.49 -3.27 10.21
N PHE A 23 -0.99 -4.42 10.66
CA PHE A 23 -1.26 -5.57 9.79
C PHE A 23 -2.35 -5.24 8.76
N GLN A 24 -3.42 -4.58 9.17
CA GLN A 24 -4.48 -4.16 8.25
C GLN A 24 -3.95 -3.22 7.16
N ILE A 25 -3.14 -2.22 7.52
CA ILE A 25 -2.50 -1.31 6.55
C ILE A 25 -1.55 -2.09 5.63
N PHE A 26 -0.76 -3.01 6.18
CA PHE A 26 0.14 -3.87 5.40
C PHE A 26 -0.63 -4.69 4.35
N CYS A 27 -1.74 -5.32 4.72
CA CYS A 27 -2.58 -6.06 3.77
C CYS A 27 -3.07 -5.16 2.63
N TYR A 28 -3.57 -3.95 2.93
CA TYR A 28 -4.01 -3.02 1.89
C TYR A 28 -2.88 -2.61 0.94
N CYS A 29 -1.70 -2.30 1.47
CA CYS A 29 -0.52 -1.96 0.67
C CYS A 29 -0.06 -3.15 -0.20
N TRP A 30 -0.11 -4.37 0.35
CA TRP A 30 0.25 -5.58 -0.37
C TRP A 30 -0.70 -5.84 -1.55
N TYR A 31 -2.01 -5.80 -1.31
CA TYR A 31 -3.01 -5.97 -2.36
C TYR A 31 -2.92 -4.88 -3.43
N GLY A 32 -2.68 -3.62 -3.04
CA GLY A 32 -2.44 -2.54 -3.99
C GLY A 32 -1.22 -2.78 -4.87
N ASN A 33 -0.14 -3.32 -4.29
CA ASN A 33 1.07 -3.67 -5.03
C ASN A 33 0.86 -4.84 -6.01
N GLU A 34 0.23 -5.93 -5.56
CA GLU A 34 -0.08 -7.09 -6.41
C GLU A 34 -1.02 -6.71 -7.57
N LEU A 35 -2.05 -5.92 -7.28
CA LEU A 35 -2.99 -5.44 -8.31
C LEU A 35 -2.26 -4.60 -9.37
N ARG A 36 -1.31 -3.77 -8.97
CA ARG A 36 -0.48 -2.98 -9.88
C ARG A 36 0.42 -3.85 -10.75
N LEU A 37 1.03 -4.90 -10.19
CA LEU A 37 1.85 -5.85 -10.95
C LEU A 37 1.01 -6.60 -11.98
N LYS A 38 -0.14 -7.12 -11.56
CA LYS A 38 -1.08 -7.83 -12.45
C LYS A 38 -1.65 -6.92 -13.53
N GLY A 39 -1.93 -5.65 -13.22
CA GLY A 39 -2.33 -4.66 -14.22
C GLY A 39 -1.26 -4.46 -15.30
N LYS A 40 0.02 -4.36 -14.92
CA LYS A 40 1.11 -4.27 -15.90
C LYS A 40 1.22 -5.53 -16.77
N GLU A 41 1.10 -6.71 -16.17
CA GLU A 41 1.11 -7.99 -16.87
C GLU A 41 -0.03 -8.08 -17.91
N VAL A 42 -1.23 -7.62 -17.55
CA VAL A 42 -2.38 -7.54 -18.48
C VAL A 42 -2.12 -6.55 -19.61
N ALA A 43 -1.56 -5.38 -19.31
CA ALA A 43 -1.22 -4.39 -20.34
C ALA A 43 -0.19 -4.93 -21.34
N ASP A 44 0.80 -5.66 -20.85
CA ASP A 44 1.83 -6.30 -21.67
C ASP A 44 1.27 -7.46 -22.50
N ALA A 45 0.38 -8.28 -21.92
CA ALA A 45 -0.32 -9.33 -22.65
C ALA A 45 -1.20 -8.77 -23.79
N ILE A 46 -1.89 -7.65 -23.55
CA ILE A 46 -2.67 -6.95 -24.60
C ILE A 46 -1.73 -6.41 -25.69
N TYR A 47 -0.59 -5.83 -25.31
CA TYR A 47 0.37 -5.31 -26.28
C TYR A 47 0.95 -6.40 -27.20
N ASN A 48 1.25 -7.57 -26.64
CA ASN A 48 1.75 -8.73 -27.37
C ASN A 48 0.66 -9.51 -28.12
N SER A 49 -0.62 -9.15 -27.98
CA SER A 49 -1.71 -9.75 -28.76
C SER A 49 -1.82 -9.12 -30.15
N ASP A 50 -2.47 -9.80 -31.10
CA ASP A 50 -2.78 -9.27 -32.43
C ASP A 50 -3.90 -8.18 -32.41
N TRP A 51 -3.85 -7.26 -31.44
CA TRP A 51 -4.85 -6.20 -31.23
C TRP A 51 -4.99 -5.26 -32.43
N VAL A 52 -3.96 -5.20 -33.30
CA VAL A 52 -3.98 -4.42 -34.55
C VAL A 52 -4.94 -5.01 -35.58
N MET A 53 -5.11 -6.33 -35.59
CA MET A 53 -5.97 -7.07 -36.53
C MET A 53 -7.41 -7.26 -36.03
N SER A 54 -7.70 -6.82 -34.79
CA SER A 54 -9.04 -6.88 -34.21
C SER A 54 -9.99 -5.82 -34.76
N THR A 55 -11.31 -6.08 -34.62
CA THR A 55 -12.40 -5.17 -35.00
C THR A 55 -12.22 -3.78 -34.37
N GLN A 56 -12.71 -2.74 -35.05
CA GLN A 56 -12.62 -1.36 -34.55
C GLN A 56 -13.22 -1.17 -33.13
N SER A 57 -14.27 -1.92 -32.79
CA SER A 57 -14.88 -1.97 -31.45
C SER A 57 -13.93 -2.55 -30.41
N ASP A 58 -13.34 -3.70 -30.73
CA ASP A 58 -12.46 -4.46 -29.83
C ASP A 58 -11.15 -3.71 -29.62
N ARG A 59 -10.63 -3.07 -30.67
CA ARG A 59 -9.44 -2.22 -30.60
C ARG A 59 -9.63 -1.03 -29.66
N ARG A 60 -10.82 -0.40 -29.66
CA ARG A 60 -11.16 0.67 -28.71
C ARG A 60 -11.22 0.15 -27.28
N ASN A 61 -11.82 -1.01 -27.07
CA ASN A 61 -11.94 -1.64 -25.75
C ASN A 61 -10.56 -2.05 -25.19
N LEU A 62 -9.71 -2.64 -26.03
CA LEU A 62 -8.34 -3.03 -25.66
C LEU A 62 -7.47 -1.81 -25.35
N GLN A 63 -7.57 -0.72 -26.12
CA GLN A 63 -6.86 0.53 -25.80
C GLN A 63 -7.35 1.17 -24.49
N PHE A 64 -8.65 1.11 -24.22
CA PHE A 64 -9.20 1.59 -22.96
C PHE A 64 -8.70 0.74 -21.78
N LEU A 65 -8.72 -0.58 -21.91
CA LEU A 65 -8.22 -1.51 -20.91
C LEU A 65 -6.72 -1.34 -20.67
N MET A 66 -5.93 -1.16 -21.73
CA MET A 66 -4.49 -0.88 -21.64
C MET A 66 -4.24 0.44 -20.92
N ARG A 67 -5.01 1.50 -21.22
CA ARG A 67 -4.89 2.80 -20.55
C ARG A 67 -5.29 2.74 -19.07
N ILE A 68 -6.31 1.96 -18.71
CA ILE A 68 -6.68 1.71 -17.32
C ILE A 68 -5.59 0.92 -16.59
N SER A 69 -5.05 -0.10 -17.23
CA SER A 69 -4.04 -0.98 -16.64
C SER A 69 -2.67 -0.29 -16.47
N GLN A 70 -2.34 0.64 -17.36
CA GLN A 70 -1.15 1.50 -17.27
C GLN A 70 -1.31 2.67 -16.32
N LYS A 71 -2.54 3.19 -16.15
CA LYS A 71 -2.83 4.22 -15.16
C LYS A 71 -2.72 3.56 -13.81
N GLU A 72 -1.56 3.74 -13.18
CA GLU A 72 -1.21 3.17 -11.89
C GLU A 72 -2.45 3.12 -10.99
N LEU A 73 -2.96 1.91 -10.74
CA LEU A 73 -3.93 1.63 -9.69
C LEU A 73 -3.21 1.74 -8.33
N THR A 74 -2.36 2.75 -8.18
CA THR A 74 -1.98 3.24 -6.87
C THR A 74 -3.27 3.80 -6.31
N LEU A 75 -3.86 3.04 -5.38
CA LEU A 75 -4.90 3.54 -4.48
C LEU A 75 -4.28 4.72 -3.74
N SER A 76 -4.34 5.88 -4.37
CA SER A 76 -3.75 7.11 -3.90
C SER A 76 -4.87 7.83 -3.20
N TYR A 77 -4.91 7.70 -1.87
CA TYR A 77 -5.83 8.51 -1.09
C TYR A 77 -5.31 9.94 -1.14
N HIS A 78 -6.04 10.79 -1.87
CA HIS A 78 -5.80 12.22 -1.96
C HIS A 78 -4.37 12.63 -2.39
N ARG A 79 -3.72 11.88 -3.30
CA ARG A 79 -2.42 12.26 -3.92
C ARG A 79 -1.22 12.40 -2.95
N ILE A 80 -1.41 12.11 -1.65
CA ILE A 80 -0.38 12.22 -0.60
C ILE A 80 0.12 10.84 -0.16
N PHE A 81 -0.76 9.83 -0.17
CA PHE A 81 -0.41 8.45 0.20
C PHE A 81 -0.67 7.50 -0.97
N SER A 82 0.39 7.10 -1.67
CA SER A 82 0.34 5.89 -2.48
C SER A 82 0.46 4.69 -1.55
N LEU A 83 -0.58 3.84 -1.50
CA LEU A 83 -0.55 2.58 -0.76
C LEU A 83 0.48 1.62 -1.39
N ASN A 84 1.73 1.78 -0.98
CA ASN A 84 2.87 0.98 -1.39
C ASN A 84 3.69 0.62 -0.14
N LEU A 85 4.49 -0.45 -0.23
CA LEU A 85 5.39 -0.90 0.83
C LEU A 85 6.34 0.23 1.30
N ASP A 86 6.81 1.06 0.37
CA ASP A 86 7.64 2.23 0.67
C ASP A 86 6.95 3.20 1.64
N ALA A 87 5.67 3.51 1.42
CA ALA A 87 4.90 4.39 2.29
C ALA A 87 4.72 3.78 3.69
N PHE A 88 4.53 2.45 3.78
CA PHE A 88 4.48 1.75 5.05
C PHE A 88 5.81 1.87 5.83
N THR A 89 6.95 1.67 5.16
CA THR A 89 8.26 1.86 5.81
C THR A 89 8.49 3.30 6.26
N TRP A 90 8.01 4.28 5.48
CA TRP A 90 8.10 5.69 5.83
C TRP A 90 7.25 6.03 7.07
N ILE A 91 6.03 5.49 7.17
CA ILE A 91 5.19 5.62 8.37
C ILE A 91 5.91 5.05 9.59
N LEU A 92 6.44 3.82 9.49
CA LEU A 92 7.15 3.17 10.60
C LEU A 92 8.36 3.98 11.08
N LYS A 93 9.19 4.47 10.15
CA LYS A 93 10.35 5.31 10.47
C LYS A 93 9.93 6.61 11.16
N THR A 94 8.87 7.24 10.67
CA THR A 94 8.35 8.48 11.23
C THR A 94 7.79 8.25 12.63
N SER A 95 6.99 7.20 12.84
CA SER A 95 6.46 6.84 14.16
C SER A 95 7.57 6.55 15.18
N TYR A 96 8.61 5.80 14.78
CA TYR A 96 9.76 5.52 15.65
C TYR A 96 10.56 6.79 15.97
N SER A 97 10.75 7.67 15.00
CA SER A 97 11.41 8.97 15.20
C SER A 97 10.63 9.84 16.20
N SER A 98 9.31 9.99 16.01
CA SER A 98 8.45 10.72 16.95
C SER A 98 8.49 10.11 18.35
N PHE A 99 8.51 8.79 18.48
CA PHE A 99 8.66 8.12 19.76
C PHE A 99 9.98 8.46 20.45
N ASN A 100 11.10 8.43 19.73
CA ASN A 100 12.41 8.81 20.29
C ASN A 100 12.46 10.27 20.74
N ILE A 101 11.88 11.19 19.96
CA ILE A 101 11.79 12.61 20.33
C ILE A 101 10.99 12.77 21.62
N LEU A 102 9.82 12.13 21.73
CA LEU A 102 8.99 12.18 22.93
C LEU A 102 9.69 11.54 24.14
N GLN A 103 10.41 10.44 23.94
CA GLN A 103 11.19 9.80 24.98
C GLN A 103 12.32 10.72 25.47
N THR A 104 12.96 11.46 24.57
CA THR A 104 14.03 12.40 24.91
C THR A 104 13.50 13.65 25.60
N ALA A 105 12.34 14.17 25.20
CA ALA A 105 11.69 15.33 25.81
C ALA A 105 10.99 15.03 27.15
N SER A 106 10.72 13.75 27.43
CA SER A 106 10.15 13.29 28.71
C SER A 106 11.23 12.93 29.75
N ILE A 107 12.51 12.98 29.38
CA ILE A 107 13.67 12.89 30.28
C ILE A 107 14.05 14.31 30.67
#